data_AF-A0A1I0TKI2-F1
#
_entry.id   AF-A0A1I0TKI2-F1
#
_cell.length_a   1.000
_cell.length_b   1.000
_cell.length_c   1.000
_cell.angle_alpha   90.00
_cell.angle_beta   90.00
_cell.angle_gamma   90.00
#
_symmetry.space_group_name_H-M   'P 1'
#
loop_
_entity.id
_entity.type
_entity.pdbx_description
1 polymer ?
#
loop_
_entity_poly.entity_id
_entity_poly.type
_entity_poly.pdbx_seq_one_letter_code
_entity_poly.pdbx_strand_id
1 'polypeptide(L)'
;MNILSESIKYTTRKIDAFLEQYTLGTLIIEKGQAFLQTEIGEFVKLDDSFIIEVFAGSQYHRITYEQTINTFCSDMPDCPLYAGFEARIKRKAVA
;
A
#
# COMPACT_ATOMS: atom_id res chain seq x y z
N MET A 1 10.95 4.74 22.35
CA MET A 1 9.99 4.78 21.22
C MET A 1 8.98 5.88 21.52
N ASN A 2 9.08 7.05 20.86
CA ASN A 2 8.23 8.20 21.16
C ASN A 2 6.89 8.04 20.43
N ILE A 3 5.86 7.58 21.14
CA ILE A 3 4.53 7.32 20.57
C ILE A 3 3.95 8.59 19.92
N LEU A 4 4.22 9.75 20.51
CA LEU A 4 3.76 11.05 19.99
C LEU A 4 4.35 11.38 18.62
N SER A 5 5.66 11.10 18.40
CA SER A 5 6.29 11.42 17.11
C SER A 5 5.78 10.53 15.98
N GLU A 6 5.48 9.26 16.27
CA GLU A 6 4.93 8.34 15.27
C GLU A 6 3.48 8.69 14.91
N SER A 7 2.66 9.06 15.89
CA SER A 7 1.29 9.53 15.63
C SER A 7 1.25 10.81 14.78
N ILE A 8 2.18 11.73 15.02
CA ILE A 8 2.30 12.96 14.21
C ILE A 8 2.71 12.62 12.78
N LYS A 9 3.75 11.81 12.58
CA LYS A 9 4.20 11.38 11.25
C LYS A 9 3.07 10.68 10.48
N TYR A 10 2.34 9.79 11.14
CA TYR A 10 1.21 9.11 10.54
C TYR A 10 0.11 10.09 10.09
N THR A 11 -0.22 11.06 10.95
CA THR A 11 -1.19 12.11 10.61
C THR A 11 -0.74 12.95 9.41
N THR A 12 0.54 13.31 9.34
CA THR A 12 1.12 14.01 8.17
C THR A 12 0.97 13.18 6.90
N ARG A 13 1.31 11.88 6.93
CA ARG A 13 1.15 10.98 5.76
C ARG A 13 -0.31 10.92 5.27
N LYS A 14 -1.28 10.93 6.19
CA LYS A 14 -2.71 10.99 5.83
C LYS A 14 -3.09 12.28 5.12
N ILE A 15 -2.60 13.41 5.62
CA ILE A 15 -2.86 14.73 5.02
C ILE A 15 -2.25 14.76 3.62
N ASP A 16 -1.00 14.33 3.47
CA ASP A 16 -0.32 14.28 2.17
C ASP A 16 -1.06 13.38 1.18
N ALA A 17 -1.44 12.17 1.60
CA ALA A 17 -2.22 11.27 0.76
C ALA A 17 -3.56 11.89 0.34
N PHE A 18 -4.27 12.55 1.26
CA PHE A 18 -5.52 13.23 0.96
C PHE A 18 -5.34 14.36 -0.08
N LEU A 19 -4.32 15.21 0.11
CA LEU A 19 -4.01 16.31 -0.81
C LEU A 19 -3.60 15.81 -2.20
N GLU A 20 -2.88 14.70 -2.26
CA GLU A 20 -2.43 14.08 -3.51
C GLU A 20 -3.46 13.13 -4.14
N GLN A 21 -4.65 12.98 -3.54
CA GLN A 21 -5.73 12.08 -3.97
C GLN A 21 -5.33 10.60 -3.98
N TYR A 22 -4.55 10.19 -2.99
CA TYR A 22 -4.28 8.80 -2.68
C TYR A 22 -5.26 8.26 -1.63
N THR A 23 -5.63 6.99 -1.78
CA THR A 23 -6.30 6.21 -0.74
C THR A 23 -5.27 5.43 0.04
N LEU A 24 -5.26 5.58 1.38
CA LEU A 24 -4.38 4.85 2.30
C LEU A 24 -5.06 3.59 2.83
N GLY A 25 -4.26 2.56 3.09
CA GLY A 25 -4.72 1.33 3.73
C GLY A 25 -3.60 0.32 3.91
N THR A 26 -3.99 -0.91 4.22
CA THR A 26 -3.08 -2.05 4.31
C THR A 26 -3.18 -2.89 3.05
N LEU A 27 -2.04 -3.23 2.46
CA LEU A 27 -1.99 -4.09 1.30
C LEU A 27 -2.25 -5.55 1.70
N ILE A 28 -3.28 -6.16 1.13
CA ILE A 28 -3.67 -7.56 1.35
C ILE A 28 -3.51 -8.30 0.02
N ILE A 29 -2.89 -9.48 0.05
CA ILE A 29 -2.68 -10.31 -1.13
C ILE A 29 -3.23 -11.69 -0.82
N GLU A 30 -4.25 -12.10 -1.57
CA GLU A 30 -4.88 -13.41 -1.40
C GLU A 30 -5.11 -14.05 -2.78
N LYS A 31 -4.70 -15.32 -2.92
CA LYS A 31 -4.93 -16.13 -4.13
C LYS A 31 -4.50 -15.45 -5.45
N GLY A 32 -3.40 -14.70 -5.43
CA GLY A 32 -2.88 -14.00 -6.61
C GLY A 32 -3.59 -12.69 -6.97
N GLN A 33 -4.47 -12.19 -6.09
CA GLN A 33 -5.14 -10.91 -6.23
C GLN A 33 -4.73 -9.97 -5.09
N ALA A 34 -4.38 -8.73 -5.43
CA ALA A 34 -4.10 -7.69 -4.44
C ALA A 34 -5.34 -6.83 -4.17
N PHE A 35 -5.49 -6.45 -2.90
CA PHE A 35 -6.53 -5.57 -2.38
C PHE A 35 -5.89 -4.54 -1.46
N LEU A 36 -6.43 -3.34 -1.42
CA LEU A 36 -6.16 -2.38 -0.36
C LEU A 36 -7.30 -2.44 0.65
N GLN A 37 -7.00 -2.84 1.88
CA GLN A 37 -7.93 -2.73 3.00
C GLN A 37 -7.79 -1.33 3.60
N THR A 38 -8.80 -0.49 3.41
CA THR A 38 -8.85 0.85 4.00
C THR A 38 -9.04 0.77 5.52
N GLU A 39 -8.76 1.86 6.24
CA GLU A 39 -8.96 1.92 7.70
C GLU A 39 -10.43 1.71 8.13
N ILE A 40 -11.39 2.00 7.24
CA ILE A 40 -12.83 1.77 7.48
C ILE A 40 -13.26 0.33 7.19
N GLY A 41 -12.33 -0.55 6.81
CA GLY A 41 -12.58 -1.96 6.53
C GLY A 41 -13.08 -2.26 5.10
N GLU A 42 -13.14 -1.26 4.22
CA GLU A 42 -13.46 -1.47 2.80
C GLU A 42 -12.26 -2.08 2.07
N PHE A 43 -12.52 -3.04 1.17
CA PHE A 43 -11.51 -3.65 0.30
C PHE A 43 -11.60 -3.09 -1.11
N VAL A 44 -10.57 -2.38 -1.54
CA VAL A 44 -10.42 -1.90 -2.92
C VAL A 44 -9.62 -2.93 -3.71
N LYS A 45 -10.24 -3.55 -4.70
CA LYS A 45 -9.54 -4.47 -5.62
C LYS A 45 -8.55 -3.70 -6.49
N LEU A 46 -7.29 -4.13 -6.49
CA LEU A 46 -6.22 -3.50 -7.26
C LEU A 46 -6.01 -4.18 -8.61
N ASP A 47 -5.53 -3.40 -9.57
CA ASP A 47 -5.13 -3.84 -10.91
C ASP A 47 -4.11 -2.83 -11.48
N ASP A 48 -3.72 -3.02 -12.74
CA ASP A 48 -2.77 -2.14 -13.45
C ASP A 48 -3.29 -0.71 -13.70
N SER A 49 -4.56 -0.40 -13.43
CA SER A 49 -5.07 0.98 -13.48
C SER A 49 -4.68 1.82 -12.27
N PHE A 50 -4.04 1.22 -11.25
CA PHE A 50 -3.60 1.92 -10.05
C PHE A 50 -2.08 2.18 -10.06
N ILE A 51 -1.71 3.32 -9.47
CA ILE A 51 -0.40 3.58 -8.91
C ILE A 51 -0.43 3.00 -7.51
N ILE A 52 0.52 2.12 -7.17
CA ILE A 52 0.62 1.47 -5.86
C ILE A 52 1.95 1.89 -5.25
N GLU A 53 1.93 2.39 -4.02
CA GLU A 53 3.13 2.72 -3.27
C GLU A 53 3.07 2.11 -1.87
N VAL A 54 4.10 1.36 -1.50
CA VAL A 54 4.22 0.69 -0.20
C VAL A 54 5.16 1.46 0.71
N PHE A 55 4.79 1.60 1.98
CA PHE A 55 5.60 2.29 2.98
C PHE A 55 6.63 1.34 3.58
N ALA A 56 7.89 1.52 3.21
CA ALA A 56 9.00 0.74 3.74
C ALA A 56 10.20 1.66 4.01
N GLY A 57 10.97 1.39 5.06
CA GLY A 57 12.19 2.16 5.34
C GLY A 57 11.95 3.67 5.55
N SER A 58 10.79 4.06 6.09
CA SER A 58 10.36 5.45 6.33
C SER A 58 9.94 6.26 5.10
N GLN A 59 9.72 5.63 3.95
CA GLN A 59 9.27 6.31 2.73
C GLN A 59 8.33 5.44 1.89
N TYR A 60 7.60 6.06 0.97
CA TYR A 60 6.78 5.34 0.00
C TYR A 60 7.61 4.92 -1.21
N HIS A 61 7.52 3.64 -1.57
CA HIS A 61 8.16 3.07 -2.73
C HIS A 61 7.10 2.63 -3.73
N ARG A 62 7.17 3.17 -4.94
CA ARG A 62 6.27 2.80 -6.02
C ARG A 62 6.57 1.40 -6.53
N ILE A 63 5.54 0.58 -6.63
CA ILE A 63 5.58 -0.77 -7.20
C ILE A 63 4.48 -0.93 -8.26
N THR A 64 4.68 -1.89 -9.14
CA THR A 64 3.65 -2.30 -10.11
C THR A 64 2.67 -3.31 -9.49
N TYR A 65 1.49 -3.46 -10.10
CA TYR A 65 0.56 -4.50 -9.69
C TYR A 65 1.17 -5.89 -9.87
N GLU A 66 1.89 -6.12 -10.97
CA GLU A 66 2.62 -7.37 -11.21
C GLU A 66 3.65 -7.66 -10.10
N GLN A 67 4.46 -6.68 -9.72
CA GLN A 67 5.40 -6.83 -8.58
C GLN A 67 4.66 -7.12 -7.28
N THR A 68 3.49 -6.52 -7.08
CA THR A 68 2.67 -6.75 -5.89
C THR A 68 2.31 -8.23 -5.73
N ILE A 69 1.84 -8.88 -6.80
CA ILE A 69 1.32 -10.26 -6.73
C ILE A 69 2.38 -11.34 -6.97
N ASN A 70 3.52 -10.99 -7.60
CA ASN A 70 4.55 -11.95 -8.00
C ASN A 70 5.87 -11.86 -7.20
N THR A 71 5.99 -10.92 -6.27
CA THR A 71 7.19 -10.81 -5.42
C THR A 71 6.98 -11.54 -4.10
N PHE A 72 7.82 -12.53 -3.84
CA PHE A 72 7.74 -13.36 -2.64
C PHE A 72 8.98 -13.22 -1.76
N CYS A 73 8.82 -13.54 -0.48
CA CYS A 73 9.90 -13.61 0.51
C CYS A 73 10.96 -14.63 0.03
N SER A 74 12.25 -14.27 0.07
CA SER A 74 13.32 -15.13 -0.46
C SER A 74 13.34 -16.54 0.14
N ASP A 75 12.91 -16.67 1.39
CA ASP A 75 12.91 -17.93 2.15
C ASP A 75 11.56 -18.67 2.10
N MET A 76 10.49 -18.05 1.56
CA MET A 76 9.14 -18.63 1.56
C MET A 76 8.37 -18.28 0.26
N PRO A 77 8.14 -19.25 -0.64
CA PRO A 77 7.47 -19.02 -1.92
C PRO A 77 5.97 -18.68 -1.79
N ASP A 78 5.33 -18.97 -0.66
CA ASP A 78 3.92 -18.64 -0.40
C ASP A 78 3.75 -17.38 0.48
N CYS A 79 4.81 -16.58 0.64
CA CYS A 79 4.85 -15.35 1.44
C CYS A 79 4.94 -14.15 0.49
N PRO A 80 3.82 -13.50 0.12
CA PRO A 80 3.88 -12.30 -0.70
C PRO A 80 4.62 -11.19 0.05
N LEU A 81 5.70 -10.68 -0.54
CA LEU A 81 6.66 -9.80 0.16
C LEU A 81 6.00 -8.52 0.70
N TYR A 82 5.04 -7.99 -0.05
CA TYR A 82 4.41 -6.71 0.24
C TYR A 82 3.10 -6.84 1.05
N ALA A 83 2.65 -8.05 1.36
CA ALA A 83 1.44 -8.26 2.14
C ALA A 83 1.62 -7.71 3.57
N GLY A 84 0.61 -7.00 4.07
CA GLY A 84 0.59 -6.39 5.39
C GLY A 84 1.27 -5.03 5.50
N PHE A 85 1.90 -4.53 4.43
CA PHE A 85 2.50 -3.19 4.43
C PHE A 85 1.42 -2.10 4.37
N GLU A 86 1.66 -0.97 5.06
CA GLU A 86 0.93 0.27 4.81
C GLU A 86 1.19 0.66 3.35
N ALA A 87 0.12 0.92 2.60
CA ALA A 87 0.20 1.28 1.20
C ALA A 87 -0.74 2.44 0.89
N ARG A 88 -0.38 3.20 -0.14
CA ARG A 88 -1.25 4.22 -0.75
C ARG A 88 -1.45 3.91 -2.22
N ILE A 89 -2.69 4.07 -2.68
CA ILE A 89 -3.05 3.83 -4.07
C ILE A 89 -3.68 5.07 -4.68
N LYS A 90 -3.48 5.26 -5.99
CA LYS A 90 -4.16 6.31 -6.76
C LYS A 90 -4.51 5.76 -8.12
N ARG A 91 -5.71 6.03 -8.64
CA ARG A 91 -6.02 5.68 -10.03
C ARG A 91 -5.11 6.47 -10.96
N LYS A 92 -4.52 5.78 -11.94
CA LYS A 92 -3.82 6.43 -13.05
C LYS A 92 -4.83 7.35 -13.74
N ALA A 93 -4.43 8.58 -14.03
CA ALA A 93 -5.25 9.46 -14.83
C ALA A 93 -5.52 8.77 -16.18
N VAL A 94 -6.78 8.72 -16.58
CA VAL A 94 -7.13 8.36 -17.96
C VAL A 94 -6.71 9.56 -18.81
N ALA A 95 -5.76 9.34 -19.72
CA ALA A 95 -5.31 10.36 -20.66
C ALA A 95 -6.41 10.73 -21.66
#